data_AF-A0A2E0I753-F1
#
_entry.id   AF-A0A2E0I753-F1
#
_cell.length_a   1.000
_cell.length_b   1.000
_cell.length_c   1.000
_cell.angle_alpha   90.00
_cell.angle_beta   90.00
_cell.angle_gamma   90.00
#
_symmetry.space_group_name_H-M   'P 1'
#
loop_
_entity.id
_entity.type
_entity.pdbx_description
1 polymer ?
#
loop_
_entity_poly.entity_id
_entity_poly.type
_entity_poly.pdbx_seq_one_letter_code
_entity_poly.pdbx_strand_id
1 'polypeptide(L)' 'MFKQHLNESGKSYAEHFLFAFVAGWLLIYAGITSIIHSIIPSLFPFTSQKIVQKLLNKVKER' A
#
# COMPACT_ATOMS: atom_id res chain seq x y z
N MET A 1 15.47 -17.33 4.00
CA MET A 1 15.10 -15.89 3.94
C MET A 1 14.47 -15.48 2.60
N PHE A 2 15.20 -15.21 1.50
CA PHE A 2 14.57 -14.66 0.28
C PHE A 2 13.63 -15.64 -0.46
N LYS A 3 14.14 -16.83 -0.82
CA LYS A 3 13.31 -17.87 -1.45
C LYS A 3 12.19 -18.37 -0.52
N GLN A 4 12.48 -18.40 0.78
CA GLN A 4 11.52 -18.77 1.81
C GLN A 4 10.37 -17.76 1.90
N HIS A 5 10.67 -16.46 1.93
CA HIS A 5 9.66 -15.38 1.92
C HIS A 5 8.80 -15.38 0.65
N LEU A 6 9.41 -15.63 -0.52
CA LEU A 6 8.65 -15.78 -1.77
C LEU A 6 7.71 -16.99 -1.71
N ASN A 7 8.19 -18.14 -1.22
CA ASN A 7 7.36 -19.33 -1.02
C ASN A 7 6.23 -19.09 -0.01
N GLU A 8 6.50 -18.46 1.14
CA GLU A 8 5.50 -18.09 2.13
C GLU A 8 4.44 -17.14 1.55
N SER A 9 4.84 -16.27 0.62
CA SER A 9 3.91 -15.37 -0.07
C SER A 9 3.12 -16.01 -1.20
N GLY A 10 3.45 -17.25 -1.61
CA GLY A 10 2.82 -17.94 -2.73
C GLY A 10 2.97 -17.23 -4.09
N LYS A 11 3.98 -16.35 -4.24
CA LYS A 11 4.14 -15.46 -5.40
C LYS A 11 5.45 -15.68 -6.11
N SER A 12 5.45 -15.48 -7.42
CA SER A 12 6.70 -15.26 -8.14
C SER A 12 7.36 -13.96 -7.67
N TYR A 13 8.69 -13.88 -7.83
CA TYR A 13 9.43 -12.66 -7.50
C TYR A 13 8.86 -11.41 -8.20
N ALA A 14 8.48 -11.53 -9.48
CA ALA A 14 7.95 -10.42 -10.26
C ALA A 14 6.63 -9.89 -9.69
N GLU A 15 5.69 -10.78 -9.33
CA GLU A 15 4.42 -10.39 -8.72
C GLU A 15 4.61 -9.78 -7.34
N HIS A 16 5.52 -10.35 -6.54
CA HIS A 16 5.83 -9.83 -5.21
C HIS A 16 6.46 -8.44 -5.29
N PHE A 17 7.47 -8.28 -6.16
CA PHE A 17 8.16 -7.03 -6.40
C PHE A 17 7.21 -5.95 -6.89
N LEU A 18 6.42 -6.23 -7.95
CA LEU A 18 5.52 -5.24 -8.53
C LEU A 18 4.49 -4.78 -7.51
N PHE A 19 3.91 -5.70 -6.73
CA PHE A 19 2.99 -5.33 -5.67
C PHE A 19 3.66 -4.45 -4.61
N ALA A 20 4.80 -4.90 -4.05
CA ALA A 20 5.48 -4.17 -2.98
C ALA A 20 5.92 -2.78 -3.45
N PHE A 21 6.44 -2.67 -4.68
CA PHE A 21 6.87 -1.41 -5.26
C PHE A 21 5.71 -0.42 -5.44
N VAL A 22 4.60 -0.85 -6.03
CA VAL A 22 3.41 -0.01 -6.22
C VAL A 22 2.77 0.35 -4.88
N ALA A 23 2.68 -0.61 -3.94
CA ALA A 23 2.15 -0.36 -2.61
C ALA A 23 3.00 0.67 -1.84
N GLY A 24 4.32 0.60 -1.95
CA GLY A 24 5.24 1.56 -1.34
C GLY A 24 4.97 3.00 -1.78
N TRP A 25 4.87 3.24 -3.09
CA TRP A 25 4.55 4.59 -3.61
C TRP A 25 3.15 5.07 -3.20
N LEU A 26 2.16 4.17 -3.20
CA LEU A 26 0.82 4.51 -2.72
C LEU A 26 0.81 4.88 -1.24
N LEU A 27 1.60 4.21 -0.40
CA LEU A 27 1.72 4.52 1.02
C LEU A 27 2.46 5.84 1.27
N ILE A 28 3.50 6.16 0.49
CA ILE A 28 4.15 7.48 0.53
C ILE A 28 3.13 8.57 0.20
N TYR A 29 2.36 8.40 -0.88
CA TYR A 29 1.31 9.35 -1.26
C TYR A 29 0.20 9.47 -0.20
N ALA A 30 -0.23 8.35 0.38
CA ALA A 30 -1.18 8.33 1.49
C ALA A 30 -0.63 9.08 2.72
N GLY A 31 0.65 8.90 3.04
CA GLY A 31 1.33 9.62 4.11
C GLY A 31 1.37 11.13 3.87
N ILE A 32 1.81 11.56 2.69
CA ILE A 32 1.86 12.98 2.31
C ILE A 32 0.47 13.62 2.39
N THR A 33 -0.55 12.97 1.81
CA THR A 33 -1.93 13.49 1.85
C THR A 33 -2.49 13.52 3.27
N SER A 34 -2.14 12.56 4.14
CA SER A 34 -2.52 12.55 5.55
C SER A 34 -1.89 13.71 6.32
N ILE A 35 -0.62 14.03 6.05
CA ILE A 35 0.07 15.17 6.68
C ILE A 35 -0.60 16.48 6.26
N ILE A 36 -0.84 16.67 4.95
CA ILE A 36 -1.53 17.88 4.45
C ILE A 36 -2.93 18.00 5.06
N HIS A 37 -3.69 16.90 5.10
CA HIS A 37 -5.02 16.87 5.70
C HIS A 37 -5.00 17.21 7.21
N SER A 38 -3.95 16.82 7.94
CA SER A 38 -3.83 17.17 9.37
C SER A 38 -3.64 18.67 9.62
N ILE A 39 -3.11 19.40 8.63
CA ILE A 39 -2.92 20.87 8.68
C ILE A 39 -4.17 21.57 8.13
N ILE A 40 -4.73 21.06 7.03
CA ILE A 40 -5.91 21.61 6.34
C ILE A 40 -6.94 20.49 6.13
N PRO A 41 -7.88 20.28 7.08
CA PRO A 41 -8.82 19.15 7.04
C PRO A 41 -9.76 19.11 5.83
N SER A 42 -9.95 20.21 5.11
CA SER A 42 -10.75 20.21 3.89
C SER A 42 -10.03 19.60 2.68
N LEU A 43 -8.70 19.47 2.72
CA LEU A 43 -7.91 18.88 1.64
C LEU A 43 -7.73 17.37 1.82
N PHE A 44 -7.83 16.61 0.72
CA PHE A 44 -7.65 15.16 0.68
C PHE A 44 -8.50 14.32 1.68
N PRO A 45 -9.80 14.64 1.88
CA PRO A 45 -10.62 13.91 2.84
C PRO A 45 -10.74 12.44 2.44
N PHE A 46 -10.45 11.56 3.41
CA PHE A 46 -10.49 10.09 3.26
C PHE A 46 -9.51 9.50 2.23
N THR A 47 -8.62 10.29 1.61
CA THR A 47 -7.70 9.79 0.57
C THR A 47 -6.79 8.69 1.11
N SER A 48 -6.09 8.96 2.21
CA SER A 48 -5.19 8.00 2.86
C SER A 48 -5.94 6.73 3.29
N GLN A 49 -7.12 6.88 3.93
CA GLN A 49 -7.97 5.76 4.34
C GLN A 49 -8.35 4.87 3.15
N LYS A 50 -8.82 5.45 2.05
CA LYS A 50 -9.22 4.70 0.85
C LYS A 50 -8.04 3.93 0.24
N ILE A 51 -6.84 4.53 0.22
CA ILE A 51 -5.63 3.87 -0.28
C ILE A 51 -5.28 2.66 0.60
N VAL A 52 -5.23 2.84 1.93
CA VAL A 52 -4.93 1.75 2.87
C VAL A 52 -5.96 0.64 2.76
N GLN A 53 -7.26 0.98 2.69
CA GLN A 53 -8.32 -0.01 2.57
C GLN A 53 -8.24 -0.79 1.25
N LYS A 54 -7.90 -0.12 0.14
CA LYS A 54 -7.67 -0.76 -1.16
C LYS A 54 -6.48 -1.74 -1.10
N LEU A 55 -5.38 -1.36 -0.44
CA LEU A 55 -4.22 -2.24 -0.27
C LEU A 55 -4.55 -3.44 0.62
N LEU A 56 -5.27 -3.24 1.72
CA LEU A 56 -5.73 -4.31 2.60
C LEU A 56 -6.64 -5.31 1.88
N ASN A 57 -7.63 -4.83 1.11
CA ASN A 57 -8.50 -5.70 0.32
C ASN A 57 -7.69 -6.50 -0.70
N LYS A 58 -6.73 -5.87 -1.39
CA LYS A 58 -5.82 -6.56 -2.31
C LYS A 58 -4.92 -7.60 -1.64
N VAL A 59 -4.71 -7.53 -0.33
CA VAL A 59 -3.98 -8.55 0.44
C VAL A 59 -4.92 -9.66 0.90
N LYS A 60 -6.17 -9.34 1.27
CA LYS A 60 -7.20 -10.30 1.70
C LYS A 60 -7.81 -11.14 0.57
N GLU A 61 -7.86 -10.60 -0.65
CA GLU A 61 -8.27 -11.32 -1.87
C GLU A 61 -7.18 -12.28 -2.39
N ARG A 62 -6.11 -12.48 -1.61
CA ARG A 62 -5.02 -13.42 -1.88
C ARG A 62 -5.13 -14.60 -0.96
#